data_AF-A0A350BW27-F1
#
_entry.id   AF-A0A350BW27-F1
#
_cell.length_a   1.000
_cell.length_b   1.000
_cell.length_c   1.000
_cell.angle_alpha   90.00
_cell.angle_beta   90.00
_cell.angle_gamma   90.00
#
_symmetry.space_group_name_H-M   'P 1'
#
loop_
_entity.id
_entity.type
_entity.pdbx_description
1 polymer ?
#
loop_
_entity_poly.entity_id
_entity_poly.type
_entity_poly.pdbx_seq_one_letter_code
_entity_poly.pdbx_strand_id
1 'polypeptide(L)'
;VEYGFSLPVEWRVKNGLTKYVLREGLKDVLPPEIYARKDKKGFVTPGEFKWVKGPLREYFIDLAKDIKLNWRLNVLQRWKDS
;
A
#
# COMPACT_ATOMS: atom_id res chain seq x y z
N VAL A 1 -16.55 13.04 -14.43
CA VAL A 1 -15.39 12.10 -14.53
C VAL A 1 -14.96 11.91 -15.98
N GLU A 2 -15.93 11.82 -16.88
CA GLU A 2 -15.91 11.66 -18.34
C GLU A 2 -14.90 12.59 -19.04
N TYR A 3 -14.88 13.87 -18.70
CA TYR A 3 -13.97 14.85 -19.29
C TYR A 3 -12.49 14.49 -19.08
N GLY A 4 -12.12 14.00 -17.89
CA GLY A 4 -10.74 13.59 -17.63
C GLY A 4 -10.30 12.38 -18.46
N PHE A 5 -11.25 11.54 -18.87
CA PHE A 5 -11.00 10.38 -19.72
C PHE A 5 -10.98 10.73 -21.22
N SER A 6 -11.68 11.80 -21.63
CA SER A 6 -11.65 12.28 -23.02
C SER A 6 -10.39 13.07 -23.38
N LEU A 7 -9.55 13.44 -22.40
CA LEU A 7 -8.31 14.18 -22.65
C LEU A 7 -7.25 13.33 -23.37
N PRO A 8 -6.45 13.94 -24.28
CA PRO A 8 -5.29 13.29 -24.88
C PRO A 8 -4.33 12.72 -23.83
N VAL A 9 -3.60 11.64 -24.17
CA VAL A 9 -2.73 10.92 -23.23
C VAL A 9 -1.62 11.81 -22.67
N GLU A 10 -1.14 12.76 -23.47
CA GLU A 10 -0.09 13.74 -23.15
C GLU A 10 -0.48 14.63 -21.96
N TRP A 11 -1.78 14.84 -21.75
CA TRP A 11 -2.29 15.59 -20.60
C TRP A 11 -2.35 14.74 -19.33
N ARG A 12 -2.35 13.42 -19.45
CA ARG A 12 -2.29 12.50 -18.31
C ARG A 12 -0.85 12.14 -17.96
N VAL A 13 0.02 12.02 -18.97
CA VAL A 13 1.44 11.67 -18.83
C VAL A 13 2.28 12.53 -19.77
N LYS A 14 3.25 13.28 -19.22
CA LYS A 14 4.19 14.09 -20.00
C LYS A 14 5.58 14.00 -19.41
N ASN A 15 6.60 13.67 -20.20
CA ASN A 15 8.00 13.57 -19.76
C ASN A 15 8.19 12.70 -18.50
N GLY A 16 7.48 11.57 -18.41
CA GLY A 16 7.52 10.67 -17.24
C GLY A 16 6.75 11.16 -16.01
N LEU A 17 6.11 12.33 -16.06
CA LEU A 17 5.24 12.84 -14.99
C LEU A 17 3.79 12.40 -15.23
N THR A 18 3.22 11.71 -14.24
CA THR A 18 1.79 11.33 -14.24
C THR A 18 0.93 12.44 -13.63
N LYS A 19 -0.36 12.44 -14.00
CA LYS A 19 -1.37 13.42 -13.58
C LYS A 19 -1.03 14.85 -14.02
N TYR A 20 -0.41 15.01 -15.19
CA TYR A 20 0.15 16.27 -15.64
C TYR A 20 -0.86 17.44 -15.64
N VAL A 21 -2.04 17.25 -16.24
CA VAL A 21 -3.11 18.27 -16.27
C VAL A 21 -3.58 18.70 -14.88
N LEU A 22 -3.64 17.77 -13.93
CA LEU A 22 -4.01 18.07 -12.55
C LEU A 22 -2.92 18.86 -11.83
N ARG A 23 -1.64 18.56 -12.11
CA ARG A 23 -0.51 19.27 -11.52
C ARG A 23 -0.46 20.71 -12.01
N GLU A 24 -0.52 20.92 -13.33
CA GLU A 24 -0.48 22.26 -13.92
C GLU A 24 -1.71 23.08 -13.50
N GLY A 25 -2.90 22.49 -13.48
CA GLY A 25 -4.13 23.18 -13.06
C GLY A 25 -4.19 23.58 -11.58
N LEU A 26 -3.31 23.03 -10.73
CA LEU A 26 -3.22 23.34 -9.30
C LEU A 26 -1.90 24.00 -8.91
N LYS A 27 -1.03 24.32 -9.88
CA LYS A 27 0.33 24.80 -9.64
C LYS A 27 0.37 26.06 -8.78
N ASP A 28 -0.60 26.95 -8.96
CA ASP A 28 -0.67 28.24 -8.25
C ASP A 28 -1.27 28.13 -6.85
N VAL A 29 -1.83 26.96 -6.49
CA VAL A 29 -2.50 26.71 -5.21
C VAL A 29 -1.68 25.76 -4.32
N LEU A 30 -0.90 24.87 -4.92
CA LEU A 30 -0.11 23.89 -4.18
C LEU A 30 1.24 24.47 -3.74
N PRO A 31 1.71 24.15 -2.52
CA PRO A 31 3.09 24.41 -2.13
C PRO A 31 4.08 23.73 -3.10
N PRO A 32 5.25 24.34 -3.39
CA PRO A 32 6.22 23.80 -4.34
C PRO A 32 6.63 22.36 -4.05
N GLU A 33 6.77 22.01 -2.77
CA GLU A 33 7.14 20.66 -2.31
C GLU A 33 6.08 19.61 -2.69
N ILE A 34 4.80 19.96 -2.64
CA ILE A 34 3.70 19.06 -3.00
C ILE A 34 3.57 18.95 -4.51
N TYR A 35 3.71 20.08 -5.22
CA TYR A 35 3.65 20.12 -6.69
C TYR A 35 4.79 19.31 -7.33
N ALA A 36 6.02 19.47 -6.85
CA ALA A 36 7.21 18.82 -7.40
C ALA A 36 7.34 17.33 -7.03
N ARG A 37 6.52 16.85 -6.09
CA ARG A 37 6.57 15.48 -5.60
C ARG A 37 6.30 14.46 -6.71
N LYS A 38 7.27 13.58 -6.98
CA LYS A 38 7.17 12.51 -7.99
C LYS A 38 6.83 11.15 -7.42
N ASP A 39 7.10 10.91 -6.13
CA ASP A 39 6.75 9.63 -5.50
C ASP A 39 5.23 9.49 -5.37
N LYS A 40 4.71 8.35 -5.80
CA LYS A 40 3.29 7.98 -5.60
C LYS A 40 3.17 7.16 -4.32
N LYS A 41 3.45 7.79 -3.18
CA LYS A 41 3.01 7.24 -1.89
C LYS A 41 1.50 7.44 -1.79
N GLY A 42 0.74 6.34 -1.82
CA GLY A 42 -0.69 6.35 -1.52
C GLY A 42 -0.92 6.74 -0.06
N PHE A 43 -2.13 6.49 0.48
CA PHE A 43 -2.30 6.46 1.92
C PHE A 43 -1.39 5.37 2.48
N VAL A 44 -0.18 5.75 2.90
CA VAL A 44 0.77 4.82 3.48
C VAL A 44 0.16 4.42 4.81
N THR A 45 -0.55 3.29 4.80
CA THR A 45 -1.13 2.74 6.02
C THR A 45 0.01 2.53 6.99
N PRO A 46 -0.13 2.95 8.24
CA PRO A 46 0.93 2.80 9.23
C PRO A 46 1.06 1.34 9.71
N GLY A 47 0.54 0.39 8.92
CA GLY A 47 0.31 -1.01 9.28
C GLY A 47 1.57 -1.68 9.76
N GLU A 48 2.64 -1.68 8.98
CA GLU A 48 3.86 -2.38 9.37
C GLU A 48 4.54 -1.72 10.58
N PHE A 49 4.74 -0.40 10.54
CA PHE A 49 5.62 0.26 11.52
C PHE A 49 4.89 0.72 12.79
N LYS A 50 3.66 1.23 12.69
CA LYS A 50 2.94 1.70 13.88
C LYS A 50 2.00 0.67 14.47
N TRP A 51 1.49 -0.30 13.69
CA TRP A 51 0.53 -1.28 14.20
C TRP A 51 1.21 -2.62 14.49
N VAL A 52 1.78 -3.28 13.47
CA VAL A 52 2.42 -4.60 13.58
C VAL A 52 3.63 -4.56 14.50
N LYS A 53 4.51 -3.56 14.37
CA LYS A 53 5.65 -3.36 15.29
C LYS A 53 5.27 -2.66 16.60
N GLY A 54 4.02 -2.21 16.74
CA GLY A 54 3.51 -1.51 17.91
C GLY A 54 2.45 -2.32 18.65
N PRO A 55 1.23 -1.80 18.84
CA PRO A 55 0.22 -2.38 19.72
C PRO A 55 -0.28 -3.76 19.28
N LEU A 56 -0.13 -4.14 18.00
CA LEU A 56 -0.54 -5.46 17.51
C LEU A 56 0.58 -6.51 17.59
N ARG A 57 1.78 -6.14 18.05
CA ARG A 57 2.94 -7.05 18.00
C ARG A 57 2.68 -8.39 18.69
N GLU A 58 2.18 -8.36 19.93
CA GLU A 58 1.93 -9.59 20.68
C GLU A 58 0.85 -10.44 20.02
N TYR A 59 -0.22 -9.82 19.50
CA TYR A 59 -1.26 -10.52 18.75
C TYR A 59 -0.70 -11.26 17.52
N PHE A 60 0.19 -10.63 16.76
CA PHE A 60 0.83 -11.27 15.61
C PHE A 60 1.79 -12.40 16.02
N ILE A 61 2.50 -12.25 17.14
CA ILE A 61 3.40 -13.28 17.67
C ILE A 61 2.59 -14.51 18.10
N ASP A 62 1.47 -14.32 18.80
CA ASP A 62 0.64 -15.42 19.27
C ASP A 62 -0.06 -16.13 18.12
N LEU A 63 -0.59 -15.39 17.15
CA LEU A 63 -1.13 -15.97 15.92
C LEU A 63 -0.09 -16.84 15.19
N ALA A 64 1.17 -16.39 15.11
CA ALA A 64 2.23 -17.15 14.47
C ALA A 64 2.58 -18.45 15.24
N LYS A 65 2.52 -18.43 16.57
CA LYS A 65 2.71 -19.64 17.40
C LYS A 65 1.58 -20.64 17.17
N ASP A 66 0.33 -20.17 17.15
CA ASP A 66 -0.85 -21.02 16.96
C ASP A 66 -0.85 -21.70 15.59
N ILE A 67 -0.52 -20.95 14.53
CA ILE A 67 -0.36 -21.52 13.17
C ILE A 67 0.71 -22.62 13.18
N LYS A 68 1.85 -22.38 13.80
CA LYS A 68 2.96 -23.34 13.87
C LYS A 68 2.58 -24.59 14.67
N LEU A 69 1.85 -24.42 15.78
CA LEU A 69 1.37 -25.51 16.61
C LEU A 69 0.36 -26.38 15.85
N ASN A 70 -0.64 -25.75 15.24
CA ASN A 70 -1.67 -26.43 14.44
C ASN A 70 -1.06 -27.20 13.26
N TRP A 71 -0.09 -26.60 12.57
CA TRP A 71 0.63 -27.29 11.50
C TRP A 71 1.36 -28.54 12.01
N ARG A 72 2.04 -28.45 13.16
CA ARG A 72 2.73 -29.59 13.79
C ARG A 72 1.76 -30.70 14.19
N LEU A 73 0.62 -30.34 14.79
CA LEU A 73 -0.40 -31.31 15.19
C LEU A 73 -1.01 -32.02 13.98
N ASN A 74 -1.32 -31.28 12.92
CA ASN A 74 -1.86 -31.86 11.67
C ASN A 74 -0.88 -32.82 11.00
N VAL A 75 0.42 -32.50 11.01
CA VAL A 75 1.45 -33.42 10.52
C VAL A 75 1.47 -34.69 11.38
N LEU A 76 1.56 -34.56 12.71
CA LEU A 76 1.63 -35.74 13.60
C LEU A 76 0.39 -36.64 13.51
N GLN A 77 -0.80 -36.06 13.38
CA GLN A 77 -2.05 -36.80 13.20
C GLN A 77 -1.99 -37.65 11.92
N ARG A 78 -1.56 -37.05 10.81
CA ARG A 78 -1.43 -37.71 9.52
C ARG A 78 -0.44 -38.90 9.55
N TRP A 79 0.62 -38.82 10.36
CA TRP A 79 1.55 -39.95 10.58
C TRP A 79 0.99 -41.06 11.47
N LYS A 80 0.07 -40.76 12.40
CA LYS A 80 -0.59 -41.78 13.23
C LYS A 80 -1.70 -42.53 12.49
N ASP A 81 -2.30 -41.89 11.49
CA ASP A 81 -3.38 -42.45 10.67
C ASP A 81 -2.84 -43.23 9.44
N SER A 82 -1.52 -43.43 9.33
CA SER A 82 -0.82 -44.23 8.29
C SER A 82 -0.29 -45.54 8.86
#